data_AF-A0A430FJG5-F1
#
_entry.id   AF-A0A430FJG5-F1
#
_cell.length_a   1.000
_cell.length_b   1.000
_cell.length_c   1.000
_cell.angle_alpha   90.00
_cell.angle_beta   90.00
_cell.angle_gamma   90.00
#
_symmetry.space_group_name_H-M   'P 1'
#
loop_
_entity.id
_entity.type
_entity.pdbx_description
1 polymer ?
#
loop_
_entity_poly.entity_id
_entity_poly.type
_entity_poly.pdbx_seq_one_letter_code
_entity_poly.pdbx_strand_id
1 'polypeptide(L)'
;MTFVHFNLTDPQGAPLSGAVACVPTRRVTVGSAIRLPVPVSVPLTDGEATVELLPSTTQWAWRVSELVSKGLVRYVAVPDEVGMVEYASLEGIDPATLDVDSATLAAWEQTTRQAQAALDGIRDVGESVERAESAATGAEQALATAKSFDLTVGSVRVTDSVDEAGASLHGDWPSKQLDMVIPRGPKGEQGESGERGVEGPQGPRGETGAPFGIAKVYASMDAMKADHSNPAIAVGAFVMITTDSIEDPENATLWVKSQTEWTYITDMSGATGLQGPQGPQGIQGPEGDRGETGPRGEQGAPGLAATVHVGTVTTLAPGESATVSNTGTAQDAVLAFAIPQGAKGDQGDPGKDGIQLHISDTLEEGIAWSKEHPDDFVAVLEEVAS
;
A
#
# COMPACT_ATOMS: atom_id res chain seq x y z
N MET A 1 -26.05 -63.39 18.19
CA MET A 1 -24.63 -63.75 17.98
C MET A 1 -24.57 -65.26 17.92
N THR A 2 -23.84 -65.78 16.94
CA THR A 2 -23.83 -67.20 16.59
C THR A 2 -22.50 -67.80 17.02
N PHE A 3 -22.56 -68.86 17.82
CA PHE A 3 -21.38 -69.60 18.26
C PHE A 3 -21.22 -70.83 17.36
N VAL A 4 -20.12 -70.91 16.63
CA VAL A 4 -19.81 -72.06 15.79
C VAL A 4 -18.95 -73.02 16.60
N HIS A 5 -19.46 -74.22 16.81
CA HIS A 5 -18.77 -75.32 17.46
C HIS A 5 -18.04 -76.17 16.41
N PHE A 6 -16.77 -76.45 16.67
CA PHE A 6 -15.90 -77.29 15.86
C PHE A 6 -15.64 -78.57 16.62
N ASN A 7 -15.83 -79.71 15.96
CA ASN A 7 -15.40 -81.02 16.43
C ASN A 7 -14.68 -81.72 15.28
N LEU A 8 -13.34 -81.71 15.32
CA LEU A 8 -12.48 -82.26 14.29
C LEU A 8 -11.84 -83.56 14.77
N THR A 9 -12.22 -84.66 14.12
CA THR A 9 -11.73 -86.02 14.40
C THR A 9 -11.12 -86.64 13.15
N ASP A 10 -10.24 -87.62 13.34
CA ASP A 10 -9.73 -88.46 12.25
C ASP A 10 -10.81 -89.46 11.78
N PRO A 11 -10.60 -90.22 10.68
CA PRO A 11 -11.57 -91.19 10.20
C PRO A 11 -11.90 -92.33 11.18
N GLN A 12 -11.11 -92.50 12.24
CA GLN A 12 -11.30 -93.46 13.32
C GLN A 12 -12.02 -92.85 14.54
N GLY A 13 -12.33 -91.56 14.49
CA GLY A 13 -12.99 -90.81 15.55
C GLY A 13 -12.05 -90.26 16.63
N ALA A 14 -10.73 -90.32 16.43
CA ALA A 14 -9.78 -89.76 17.38
C ALA A 14 -9.68 -88.23 17.23
N PRO A 15 -9.64 -87.46 18.33
CA PRO A 15 -9.61 -86.00 18.29
C PRO A 15 -8.32 -85.47 17.65
N LEU A 16 -8.44 -84.49 16.76
CA LEU A 16 -7.31 -83.89 16.06
C LEU A 16 -6.70 -82.74 16.88
N SER A 17 -5.36 -82.67 16.88
CA SER A 17 -4.62 -81.54 17.48
C SER A 17 -4.30 -80.48 16.43
N GLY A 18 -4.47 -79.21 16.78
CA GLY A 18 -4.19 -78.08 15.91
C GLY A 18 -5.03 -76.85 16.27
N ALA A 19 -5.47 -76.11 15.26
CA ALA A 19 -6.31 -74.92 15.44
C ALA A 19 -7.31 -74.79 14.29
N VAL A 20 -8.28 -73.90 14.46
CA VAL A 20 -9.14 -73.40 13.37
C VAL A 20 -8.86 -71.92 13.15
N ALA A 21 -8.87 -71.49 11.89
CA ALA A 21 -8.73 -70.09 11.52
C ALA A 21 -9.93 -69.65 10.65
N CYS A 22 -10.69 -68.69 11.13
CA CYS A 22 -11.87 -68.12 10.50
C CYS A 22 -11.52 -66.72 9.99
N VAL A 23 -11.57 -66.53 8.68
CA VAL A 23 -11.25 -65.26 8.02
C VAL A 23 -12.44 -64.84 7.17
N PRO A 24 -12.96 -63.60 7.29
CA PRO A 24 -14.03 -63.14 6.41
C PRO A 24 -13.50 -63.04 4.97
N THR A 25 -14.30 -63.44 3.98
CA THR A 25 -13.88 -63.38 2.57
C THR A 25 -13.72 -61.95 2.05
N ARG A 26 -14.44 -60.99 2.65
CA ARG A 26 -14.43 -59.56 2.29
C ARG A 26 -14.71 -58.68 3.51
N ARG A 27 -14.42 -57.38 3.36
CA ARG A 27 -14.89 -56.36 4.31
C ARG A 27 -16.42 -56.29 4.23
N VAL A 28 -17.10 -56.18 5.38
CA VAL A 28 -18.56 -56.24 5.45
C VAL A 28 -19.11 -54.84 5.60
N THR A 29 -20.15 -54.50 4.84
CA THR A 29 -20.92 -53.27 5.08
C THR A 29 -22.13 -53.63 5.94
N VAL A 30 -22.22 -53.05 7.14
CA VAL A 30 -23.39 -53.19 8.01
C VAL A 30 -24.04 -51.81 8.13
N GLY A 31 -25.17 -51.61 7.44
CA GLY A 31 -25.79 -50.28 7.32
C GLY A 31 -24.92 -49.31 6.53
N SER A 32 -24.51 -48.19 7.13
CA SER A 32 -23.61 -47.19 6.53
C SER A 32 -22.14 -47.36 6.93
N ALA A 33 -21.80 -48.35 7.77
CA ALA A 33 -20.46 -48.55 8.29
C ALA A 33 -19.80 -49.79 7.69
N ILE A 34 -18.56 -49.64 7.21
CA ILE A 34 -17.70 -50.78 6.91
C ILE A 34 -17.25 -51.36 8.25
N ARG A 35 -17.74 -52.56 8.59
CA ARG A 35 -17.25 -53.37 9.70
C ARG A 35 -16.22 -54.34 9.14
N LEU A 36 -15.08 -54.42 9.81
CA LEU A 36 -14.07 -55.44 9.58
C LEU A 36 -14.30 -56.54 10.62
N PRO A 37 -14.95 -57.67 10.28
CA PRO A 37 -14.89 -58.84 11.16
C PRO A 37 -13.41 -59.18 11.34
N VAL A 38 -12.96 -59.22 12.59
CA VAL A 38 -11.56 -59.54 12.89
C VAL A 38 -11.36 -61.02 12.60
N PRO A 39 -10.33 -61.41 11.82
CA PRO A 39 -9.97 -62.82 11.67
C PRO A 39 -9.72 -63.44 13.05
N VAL A 40 -10.28 -64.62 13.29
CA VAL A 40 -10.13 -65.33 14.56
C VAL A 40 -9.41 -66.64 14.31
N SER A 41 -8.44 -66.97 15.16
CA SER A 41 -7.84 -68.30 15.20
C SER A 41 -7.87 -68.83 16.62
N VAL A 42 -8.36 -70.05 16.80
CA VAL A 42 -8.57 -70.68 18.10
C VAL A 42 -7.95 -72.08 18.09
N PRO A 43 -7.12 -72.43 19.09
CA PRO A 43 -6.57 -73.78 19.22
C PRO A 43 -7.67 -74.78 19.58
N LEU A 44 -7.55 -76.00 19.08
CA LEU A 44 -8.42 -77.11 19.45
C LEU A 44 -8.01 -77.68 20.82
N THR A 45 -8.99 -77.98 21.66
CA THR A 45 -8.83 -78.75 22.90
C THR A 45 -9.59 -80.05 22.73
N ASP A 46 -8.89 -81.18 22.73
CA ASP A 46 -9.49 -82.51 22.47
C ASP A 46 -10.30 -82.58 21.16
N GLY A 47 -9.79 -81.96 20.09
CA GLY A 47 -10.48 -81.89 18.80
C GLY A 47 -11.58 -80.84 18.73
N GLU A 48 -11.88 -80.14 19.83
CA GLU A 48 -13.00 -79.20 19.91
C GLU A 48 -12.57 -77.73 20.03
N ALA A 49 -13.38 -76.83 19.47
CA ALA A 49 -13.29 -75.39 19.72
C ALA A 49 -14.67 -74.73 19.55
N THR A 50 -14.91 -73.61 20.21
CA THR A 50 -16.09 -72.78 19.96
C THR A 50 -15.66 -71.36 19.64
N VAL A 51 -16.20 -70.82 18.55
CA VAL A 51 -15.85 -69.48 18.07
C VAL A 51 -17.11 -68.67 17.87
N GLU A 52 -17.14 -67.46 18.42
CA GLU A 52 -18.18 -66.48 18.09
C GLU A 52 -17.92 -65.91 16.70
N LEU A 53 -18.86 -66.12 15.77
CA LEU A 53 -18.77 -65.61 14.42
C LEU A 53 -19.99 -64.74 14.08
N LEU A 54 -19.75 -63.68 13.32
CA LEU A 54 -20.82 -62.84 12.79
C LEU A 54 -21.61 -63.61 11.71
N PRO A 55 -22.94 -63.50 11.68
CA PRO A 55 -23.77 -64.06 10.60
C PRO A 55 -23.35 -63.53 9.23
N SER A 56 -23.25 -64.43 8.26
CA SER A 56 -22.91 -64.13 6.86
C SER A 56 -24.08 -63.48 6.12
N THR A 57 -23.81 -62.87 4.96
CA THR A 57 -24.84 -62.35 4.05
C THR A 57 -24.59 -62.84 2.63
N THR A 58 -25.40 -62.42 1.66
CA THR A 58 -25.15 -62.73 0.24
C THR A 58 -23.85 -62.12 -0.31
N GLN A 59 -23.27 -61.12 0.37
CA GLN A 59 -22.08 -60.39 -0.07
C GLN A 59 -20.76 -60.96 0.50
N TRP A 60 -20.82 -61.76 1.57
CA TRP A 60 -19.64 -62.26 2.25
C TRP A 60 -19.92 -63.56 3.02
N ALA A 61 -18.87 -64.37 3.20
CA ALA A 61 -18.90 -65.62 3.93
C ALA A 61 -17.61 -65.79 4.75
N TRP A 62 -17.54 -66.84 5.57
CA TRP A 62 -16.32 -67.17 6.31
C TRP A 62 -15.49 -68.20 5.55
N ARG A 63 -14.21 -67.89 5.33
CA ARG A 63 -13.19 -68.89 4.99
C ARG A 63 -12.68 -69.50 6.28
N VAL A 64 -13.03 -70.75 6.52
CA VAL A 64 -12.53 -71.55 7.64
C VAL A 64 -11.40 -72.43 7.13
N SER A 65 -10.23 -72.34 7.77
CA SER A 65 -9.08 -73.22 7.54
C SER A 65 -8.86 -74.09 8.77
N GLU A 66 -8.93 -75.40 8.58
CA GLU A 66 -8.60 -76.38 9.62
C GLU A 66 -7.08 -76.58 9.63
N LEU A 67 -6.42 -76.04 10.65
CA LEU A 67 -4.97 -76.11 10.82
C LEU A 67 -4.60 -77.40 11.58
N VAL A 68 -5.00 -78.54 11.03
CA VAL A 68 -4.79 -79.90 11.54
C VAL A 68 -4.17 -80.79 10.45
N SER A 69 -3.74 -82.00 10.80
CA SER A 69 -3.25 -82.99 9.82
C SER A 69 -4.35 -83.33 8.80
N LYS A 70 -4.07 -83.11 7.51
CA LYS A 70 -5.04 -83.25 6.39
C LYS A 70 -6.27 -82.34 6.52
N GLY A 71 -6.16 -81.24 7.26
CA GLY A 71 -7.23 -80.26 7.39
C GLY A 71 -7.62 -79.64 6.05
N LEU A 72 -8.88 -79.21 5.96
CA LEU A 72 -9.48 -78.67 4.77
C LEU A 72 -9.81 -77.18 4.93
N VAL A 73 -10.07 -76.53 3.80
CA VAL A 73 -10.55 -75.14 3.75
C VAL A 73 -11.98 -75.16 3.24
N ARG A 74 -12.90 -74.59 4.03
CA ARG A 74 -14.30 -74.40 3.62
C ARG A 74 -14.64 -72.93 3.59
N TYR A 75 -15.49 -72.57 2.64
CA TYR A 75 -16.20 -71.31 2.64
C TYR A 75 -17.61 -71.61 3.14
N VAL A 76 -18.01 -71.01 4.25
CA VAL A 76 -19.27 -71.34 4.93
C VAL A 76 -20.10 -70.09 5.21
N ALA A 77 -21.41 -70.23 5.06
CA ALA A 77 -22.37 -69.25 5.55
C ALA A 77 -22.67 -69.54 7.02
N VAL A 78 -22.43 -68.54 7.88
CA VAL A 78 -22.86 -68.59 9.29
C VAL A 78 -24.27 -68.01 9.35
N PRO A 79 -25.28 -68.76 9.83
CA PRO A 79 -26.66 -68.28 9.88
C PRO A 79 -26.84 -67.19 10.95
N ASP A 80 -27.88 -66.36 10.81
CA ASP A 80 -28.27 -65.40 11.84
C ASP A 80 -29.14 -66.08 12.90
N GLU A 81 -28.52 -66.97 13.66
CA GLU A 81 -29.16 -67.73 14.73
C GLU A 81 -28.56 -67.38 16.09
N VAL A 82 -29.43 -67.27 17.09
CA VAL A 82 -29.03 -67.11 18.49
C VAL A 82 -28.78 -68.50 19.07
N GLY A 83 -27.52 -68.86 19.26
CA GLY A 83 -27.15 -70.14 19.87
C GLY A 83 -25.88 -70.75 19.29
N MET A 84 -25.73 -72.05 19.53
CA MET A 84 -24.62 -72.86 19.05
C MET A 84 -25.02 -73.60 17.77
N VAL A 85 -24.16 -73.54 16.75
CA VAL A 85 -24.32 -74.23 15.47
C VAL A 85 -23.09 -75.08 15.20
N GLU A 86 -23.27 -76.30 14.73
CA GLU A 86 -22.17 -77.21 14.40
C GLU A 86 -21.50 -76.80 13.08
N TYR A 87 -20.17 -76.73 13.08
CA TYR A 87 -19.40 -76.42 11.87
C TYR A 87 -19.67 -77.40 10.73
N ALA A 88 -19.92 -78.67 11.04
CA ALA A 88 -20.25 -79.69 10.06
C ALA A 88 -21.60 -79.45 9.37
N SER A 89 -22.55 -78.74 10.02
CA SER A 89 -23.87 -78.45 9.45
C SER A 89 -23.93 -77.13 8.66
N LEU A 90 -22.88 -76.30 8.71
CA LEU A 90 -22.86 -75.05 7.96
C LEU A 90 -22.89 -75.28 6.46
N GLU A 91 -23.68 -74.48 5.75
CA GLU A 91 -23.78 -74.52 4.29
C GLU A 91 -22.47 -74.08 3.64
N GLY A 92 -22.01 -74.85 2.66
CA GLY A 92 -20.85 -74.50 1.84
C GLY A 92 -21.21 -73.47 0.78
N ILE A 93 -20.44 -72.40 0.68
CA ILE A 93 -20.64 -71.31 -0.28
C ILE A 93 -19.52 -71.31 -1.32
N ASP A 94 -19.86 -71.18 -2.60
CA ASP A 94 -18.87 -70.83 -3.61
C ASP A 94 -18.56 -69.33 -3.49
N PRO A 95 -17.32 -68.92 -3.15
CA PRO A 95 -16.98 -67.50 -3.04
C PRO A 95 -17.16 -66.73 -4.36
N ALA A 96 -17.20 -67.40 -5.52
CA ALA A 96 -17.45 -66.76 -6.81
C ALA A 96 -18.92 -66.35 -7.01
N THR A 97 -19.85 -66.96 -6.26
CA THR A 97 -21.29 -66.64 -6.33
C THR A 97 -21.71 -65.58 -5.31
N LEU A 98 -20.79 -65.08 -4.48
CA LEU A 98 -21.06 -63.98 -3.57
C LEU A 98 -21.36 -62.71 -4.38
N ASP A 99 -22.44 -62.02 -3.99
CA ASP A 99 -22.89 -60.80 -4.64
C ASP A 99 -21.77 -59.74 -4.62
N VAL A 100 -21.22 -59.47 -5.81
CA VAL A 100 -20.22 -58.44 -6.07
C VAL A 100 -20.84 -57.08 -6.36
N ASP A 101 -22.14 -57.04 -6.62
CA ASP A 101 -22.82 -55.87 -7.16
C ASP A 101 -23.78 -55.28 -6.13
N SER A 102 -23.27 -54.36 -5.33
CA SER A 102 -24.18 -53.47 -4.61
C SER A 102 -23.41 -52.25 -4.15
N ALA A 103 -23.86 -51.09 -4.62
CA ALA A 103 -23.78 -49.72 -4.09
C ALA A 103 -22.50 -49.25 -3.34
N THR A 104 -21.94 -50.07 -2.45
CA THR A 104 -20.67 -49.87 -1.74
C THR A 104 -19.48 -49.71 -2.70
N LEU A 105 -19.33 -50.51 -3.76
CA LEU A 105 -18.20 -50.34 -4.69
C LEU A 105 -18.31 -49.01 -5.46
N ALA A 106 -19.49 -48.71 -5.99
CA ALA A 106 -19.77 -47.46 -6.70
C ALA A 106 -19.59 -46.22 -5.80
N ALA A 107 -20.04 -46.29 -4.54
CA ALA A 107 -19.83 -45.22 -3.56
C ALA A 107 -18.35 -45.03 -3.23
N TRP A 108 -17.57 -46.12 -3.15
CA TRP A 108 -16.13 -46.06 -2.88
C TRP A 108 -15.36 -45.49 -4.08
N GLU A 109 -15.71 -45.90 -5.31
CA GLU A 109 -15.14 -45.34 -6.54
C GLU A 109 -15.48 -43.85 -6.71
N GLN A 110 -16.68 -43.43 -6.32
CA GLN A 110 -17.08 -42.03 -6.34
C GLN A 110 -16.29 -41.22 -5.29
N THR A 111 -16.16 -41.74 -4.07
CA THR A 111 -15.40 -41.09 -2.99
C THR A 111 -13.92 -40.97 -3.35
N THR A 112 -13.34 -42.01 -3.95
CA THR A 112 -11.93 -42.01 -4.38
C THR A 112 -11.69 -41.00 -5.49
N ARG A 113 -12.61 -40.88 -6.46
CA ARG A 113 -12.53 -39.85 -7.51
C ARG A 113 -12.65 -38.44 -6.94
N GLN A 114 -13.53 -38.22 -5.95
CA GLN A 114 -13.65 -36.92 -5.28
C GLN A 114 -12.38 -36.57 -4.49
N ALA A 115 -11.78 -37.55 -3.79
CA ALA A 115 -10.53 -37.34 -3.07
C ALA A 115 -9.36 -37.02 -4.02
N GLN A 116 -9.27 -37.72 -5.17
CA GLN A 116 -8.26 -37.42 -6.18
C GLN A 116 -8.46 -36.03 -6.79
N ALA A 117 -9.70 -35.65 -7.13
CA ALA A 117 -10.00 -34.32 -7.64
C ALA A 117 -9.67 -33.21 -6.62
N ALA A 118 -9.87 -33.46 -5.32
CA ALA A 118 -9.49 -32.54 -4.26
C ALA A 118 -7.96 -32.39 -4.14
N LEU A 119 -7.21 -33.49 -4.25
CA LEU A 119 -5.74 -33.46 -4.28
C LEU A 119 -5.20 -32.69 -5.48
N ASP A 120 -5.77 -32.93 -6.67
CA ASP A 120 -5.41 -32.21 -7.89
C ASP A 120 -5.72 -30.71 -7.76
N GLY A 121 -6.84 -30.35 -7.13
CA GLY A 121 -7.18 -28.95 -6.80
C GLY A 121 -6.21 -28.30 -5.83
N ILE A 122 -5.77 -29.02 -4.78
CA ILE A 122 -4.74 -28.52 -3.84
C ILE A 122 -3.42 -28.28 -4.56
N ARG A 123 -3.04 -29.17 -5.48
CA ARG A 123 -1.83 -29.00 -6.29
C ARG A 123 -1.90 -27.77 -7.19
N ASP A 124 -3.03 -27.53 -7.85
CA ASP A 124 -3.24 -26.33 -8.68
C ASP A 124 -3.21 -25.03 -7.86
N VAL A 125 -3.71 -25.07 -6.61
CA VAL A 125 -3.55 -23.97 -5.65
C VAL A 125 -2.06 -23.76 -5.34
N GLY A 126 -1.27 -24.81 -5.11
CA GLY A 126 0.17 -24.72 -4.91
C GLY A 126 0.90 -24.06 -6.08
N GLU A 127 0.64 -24.52 -7.31
CA GLU A 127 1.22 -23.93 -8.54
C GLU A 127 0.79 -22.45 -8.72
N SER A 128 -0.41 -22.09 -8.25
CA SER A 128 -0.90 -20.71 -8.28
C SER A 128 -0.31 -19.82 -7.20
N VAL A 129 0.02 -20.37 -6.02
CA VAL A 129 0.75 -19.68 -4.95
C VAL A 129 2.17 -19.38 -5.42
N GLU A 130 2.88 -20.36 -6.00
CA GLU A 130 4.24 -20.14 -6.53
C GLU A 130 4.26 -19.05 -7.61
N ARG A 131 3.28 -19.05 -8.53
CA ARG A 131 3.12 -17.96 -9.51
C ARG A 131 2.86 -16.61 -8.84
N ALA A 132 2.04 -16.57 -7.80
CA ALA A 132 1.73 -15.33 -7.09
C ALA A 132 2.94 -14.79 -6.30
N GLU A 133 3.72 -15.65 -5.66
CA GLU A 133 4.95 -15.29 -4.95
C GLU A 133 6.02 -14.76 -5.91
N SER A 134 6.19 -15.41 -7.06
CA SER A 134 7.08 -14.93 -8.13
C SER A 134 6.64 -13.55 -8.65
N ALA A 135 5.34 -13.36 -8.88
CA ALA A 135 4.78 -12.07 -9.29
C ALA A 135 4.95 -10.99 -8.20
N ALA A 136 4.76 -11.33 -6.92
CA ALA A 136 4.96 -10.41 -5.81
C ALA A 136 6.42 -9.96 -5.70
N THR A 137 7.36 -10.90 -5.82
CA THR A 137 8.80 -10.60 -5.85
C THR A 137 9.16 -9.66 -7.02
N GLY A 138 8.60 -9.92 -8.21
CA GLY A 138 8.77 -9.03 -9.37
C GLY A 138 8.19 -7.63 -9.15
N ALA A 139 7.05 -7.52 -8.48
CA ALA A 139 6.43 -6.25 -8.14
C ALA A 139 7.24 -5.46 -7.09
N GLU A 140 7.81 -6.13 -6.09
CA GLU A 140 8.70 -5.49 -5.11
C GLU A 140 9.98 -4.95 -5.77
N GLN A 141 10.57 -5.71 -6.70
CA GLN A 141 11.71 -5.24 -7.48
C GLN A 141 11.34 -4.03 -8.34
N ALA A 142 10.18 -4.04 -9.00
CA ALA A 142 9.68 -2.90 -9.78
C ALA A 142 9.41 -1.67 -8.90
N LEU A 143 8.87 -1.86 -7.69
CA LEU A 143 8.63 -0.76 -6.74
C LEU A 143 9.93 -0.20 -6.18
N ALA A 144 10.92 -1.04 -5.85
CA ALA A 144 12.23 -0.59 -5.41
C ALA A 144 12.93 0.23 -6.51
N THR A 145 12.80 -0.24 -7.75
CA THR A 145 13.25 0.44 -8.96
C THR A 145 12.54 1.80 -9.08
N ALA A 146 11.21 1.86 -9.01
CA ALA A 146 10.45 3.12 -9.11
C ALA A 146 10.75 4.12 -7.97
N LYS A 147 10.97 3.63 -6.74
CA LYS A 147 11.38 4.46 -5.58
C LYS A 147 12.79 5.05 -5.72
N SER A 148 13.62 4.48 -6.59
CA SER A 148 14.94 5.03 -6.88
C SER A 148 14.94 6.15 -7.92
N PHE A 149 13.77 6.49 -8.50
CA PHE A 149 13.64 7.60 -9.43
C PHE A 149 14.03 8.91 -8.74
N ASP A 150 15.08 9.54 -9.25
CA ASP A 150 15.62 10.79 -8.74
C ASP A 150 15.63 11.81 -9.88
N LEU A 151 14.99 12.95 -9.64
CA LEU A 151 14.93 14.06 -10.58
C LEU A 151 15.69 15.23 -9.98
N THR A 152 16.89 15.46 -10.49
CA THR A 152 17.74 16.58 -10.07
C THR A 152 17.62 17.73 -11.05
N VAL A 153 17.53 18.95 -10.55
CA VAL A 153 17.66 20.14 -11.41
C VAL A 153 19.14 20.33 -11.75
N GLY A 154 19.44 20.42 -13.04
CA GLY A 154 20.77 20.72 -13.54
C GLY A 154 20.97 22.22 -13.77
N SER A 155 21.16 22.61 -15.03
CA SER A 155 21.44 23.99 -15.38
C SER A 155 20.16 24.81 -15.55
N VAL A 156 20.12 25.97 -14.90
CA VAL A 156 19.10 27.00 -15.14
C VAL A 156 19.80 28.24 -15.69
N ARG A 157 19.46 28.63 -16.92
CA ARG A 157 20.04 29.81 -17.56
C ARG A 157 18.97 30.73 -18.13
N VAL A 158 19.27 32.03 -18.14
CA VAL A 158 18.42 33.05 -18.74
C VAL A 158 18.95 33.37 -20.14
N THR A 159 18.05 33.47 -21.13
CA THR A 159 18.38 33.85 -22.50
C THR A 159 17.58 35.08 -22.91
N ASP A 160 18.13 35.88 -23.83
CA ASP A 160 17.43 37.03 -24.42
C ASP A 160 16.60 36.61 -25.65
N SER A 161 16.73 35.36 -26.11
CA SER A 161 15.98 34.81 -27.24
C SER A 161 14.82 33.92 -26.76
N VAL A 162 13.61 34.23 -27.18
CA VAL A 162 12.42 33.42 -26.88
C VAL A 162 12.48 32.03 -27.55
N ASP A 163 13.21 31.91 -28.66
CA ASP A 163 13.33 30.67 -29.42
C ASP A 163 14.27 29.65 -28.75
N GLU A 164 15.14 30.10 -27.84
CA GLU A 164 16.01 29.23 -27.05
C GLU A 164 15.36 28.79 -25.71
N ALA A 165 14.21 29.36 -25.37
CA ALA A 165 13.49 29.01 -24.15
C ALA A 165 12.95 27.58 -24.22
N GLY A 166 13.18 26.81 -23.16
CA GLY A 166 12.72 25.43 -23.12
C GLY A 166 13.27 24.65 -21.94
N ALA A 167 12.73 23.45 -21.75
CA ALA A 167 13.21 22.50 -20.76
C ALA A 167 13.66 21.23 -21.48
N SER A 168 14.76 20.64 -21.01
CA SER A 168 15.32 19.41 -21.54
C SER A 168 15.68 18.46 -20.42
N LEU A 169 15.46 17.16 -20.65
CA LEU A 169 15.72 16.11 -19.70
C LEU A 169 16.80 15.16 -20.23
N HIS A 170 17.81 14.88 -19.43
CA HIS A 170 18.97 14.04 -19.79
C HIS A 170 19.37 13.12 -18.63
N GLY A 171 20.30 12.19 -18.89
CA GLY A 171 20.74 11.17 -17.95
C GLY A 171 20.05 9.82 -18.11
N ASP A 172 20.56 8.80 -17.43
CA ASP A 172 20.09 7.41 -17.49
C ASP A 172 19.16 7.08 -16.33
N TRP A 173 18.15 6.24 -16.58
CA TRP A 173 17.23 5.82 -15.53
C TRP A 173 18.00 5.05 -14.42
N PRO A 174 17.76 5.30 -13.12
CA PRO A 174 16.65 6.07 -12.54
C PRO A 174 16.89 7.57 -12.34
N SER A 175 18.09 8.07 -12.61
CA SER A 175 18.47 9.47 -12.33
C SER A 175 18.31 10.35 -13.58
N LYS A 176 17.35 11.26 -13.56
CA LYS A 176 17.15 12.25 -14.63
C LYS A 176 17.57 13.63 -14.16
N GLN A 177 18.16 14.40 -15.08
CA GLN A 177 18.55 15.78 -14.86
C GLN A 177 17.71 16.70 -15.73
N LEU A 178 17.06 17.69 -15.13
CA LEU A 178 16.26 18.71 -15.80
C LEU A 178 17.06 20.00 -15.97
N ASP A 179 17.33 20.39 -17.20
CA ASP A 179 17.86 21.73 -17.50
C ASP A 179 16.78 22.62 -18.07
N MET A 180 16.82 23.90 -17.71
CA MET A 180 15.84 24.91 -18.09
C MET A 180 16.52 26.16 -18.63
N VAL A 181 15.98 26.65 -19.74
CA VAL A 181 16.35 27.92 -20.37
C VAL A 181 15.14 28.83 -20.30
N ILE A 182 15.26 29.93 -19.57
CA ILE A 182 14.16 30.86 -19.30
C ILE A 182 14.39 32.14 -20.13
N PRO A 183 13.40 32.63 -20.90
CA PRO A 183 13.54 33.86 -21.66
C PRO A 183 13.42 35.07 -20.74
N ARG A 184 14.25 36.09 -20.98
CA ARG A 184 14.14 37.38 -20.29
C ARG A 184 12.85 38.08 -20.74
N GLY A 185 12.08 38.57 -19.78
CA GLY A 185 10.86 39.34 -20.08
C GLY A 185 11.17 40.61 -20.89
N PRO A 186 10.21 41.13 -21.67
CA PRO A 186 10.40 42.37 -22.41
C PRO A 186 10.74 43.51 -21.44
N LYS A 187 11.71 44.36 -21.82
CA LYS A 187 12.04 45.59 -21.09
C LYS A 187 10.76 46.41 -20.92
N GLY A 188 10.38 46.72 -19.68
CA GLY A 188 9.18 47.50 -19.40
C GLY A 188 9.21 48.87 -20.07
N GLU A 189 8.06 49.34 -20.55
CA GLU A 189 7.92 50.70 -21.09
C GLU A 189 8.21 51.74 -20.00
N GLN A 190 8.94 52.79 -20.39
CA GLN A 190 9.36 53.88 -19.52
C GLN A 190 8.13 54.60 -18.93
N GLY A 191 8.00 54.60 -17.61
CA GLY A 191 7.00 55.43 -16.94
C GLY A 191 7.28 56.91 -17.21
N GLU A 192 6.23 57.69 -17.47
CA GLU A 192 6.33 59.15 -17.57
C GLU A 192 6.92 59.72 -16.27
N SER A 193 7.87 60.64 -16.42
CA SER A 193 8.61 61.24 -15.31
C SER A 193 7.67 62.09 -14.46
N GLY A 194 7.34 61.64 -13.25
CA GLY A 194 6.59 62.45 -12.29
C GLY A 194 7.42 63.63 -11.77
N GLU A 195 6.79 64.81 -11.62
CA GLU A 195 7.38 65.94 -10.92
C GLU A 195 7.74 65.56 -9.47
N ARG A 196 8.92 66.02 -9.04
CA ARG A 196 9.53 65.71 -7.75
C ARG A 196 8.71 66.30 -6.60
N GLY A 197 7.83 65.49 -6.01
CA GLY A 197 7.32 65.73 -4.65
C GLY A 197 8.46 65.60 -3.64
N VAL A 198 8.56 66.53 -2.69
CA VAL A 198 9.47 66.40 -1.55
C VAL A 198 9.07 65.16 -0.73
N GLU A 199 9.97 64.18 -0.67
CA GLU A 199 9.82 62.98 0.15
C GLU A 199 9.76 63.41 1.62
N GLY A 200 8.59 63.23 2.24
CA GLY A 200 8.47 63.33 3.69
C GLY A 200 9.39 62.30 4.35
N PRO A 201 9.97 62.58 5.53
CA PRO A 201 10.90 61.65 6.16
C PRO A 201 10.25 60.27 6.24
N GLN A 202 10.91 59.28 5.62
CA GLN A 202 10.55 57.87 5.75
C GLN A 202 10.39 57.56 7.24
N GLY A 203 9.19 57.16 7.65
CA GLY A 203 8.94 56.73 9.02
C GLY A 203 9.95 55.65 9.43
N PRO A 204 10.37 55.59 10.70
CA PRO A 204 11.37 54.63 11.14
C PRO A 204 11.01 53.24 10.64
N ARG A 205 11.99 52.56 10.04
CA ARG A 205 11.90 51.14 9.68
C ARG A 205 11.30 50.40 10.87
N GLY A 206 10.15 49.74 10.67
CA GLY A 206 9.52 48.95 11.72
C GLY A 206 10.50 47.95 12.31
N GLU A 207 10.44 47.75 13.62
CA GLU A 207 11.28 46.79 14.33
C GLU A 207 11.19 45.41 13.67
N THR A 208 12.32 44.70 13.58
CA THR A 208 12.35 43.31 13.13
C THR A 208 11.34 42.51 13.94
N GLY A 209 10.33 41.93 13.27
CA GLY A 209 9.33 41.09 13.94
C GLY A 209 10.00 39.97 14.73
N ALA A 210 9.49 39.70 15.93
CA ALA A 210 10.02 38.62 16.77
C ALA A 210 9.95 37.28 16.02
N PRO A 211 10.92 36.37 16.22
CA PRO A 211 10.83 35.02 15.66
C PRO A 211 9.54 34.35 16.13
N PHE A 212 8.94 33.52 15.27
CA PHE A 212 7.76 32.73 15.65
C PHE A 212 8.07 31.89 16.90
N GLY A 213 7.22 31.99 17.91
CA GLY A 213 7.37 31.27 19.17
C GLY A 213 6.08 31.24 19.97
N ILE A 214 5.92 30.18 20.76
CA ILE A 214 4.80 30.05 21.71
C ILE A 214 5.21 30.76 23.00
N ALA A 215 4.57 31.88 23.29
CA ALA A 215 4.87 32.71 24.46
C ALA A 215 4.46 32.05 25.78
N LYS A 216 3.40 31.24 25.76
CA LYS A 216 2.91 30.49 26.93
C LYS A 216 2.03 29.31 26.54
N VAL A 217 2.01 28.29 27.38
CA VAL A 217 1.10 27.15 27.29
C VAL A 217 0.15 27.17 28.48
N TYR A 218 -1.15 26.99 28.23
CA TYR A 218 -2.21 26.95 29.24
C TYR A 218 -2.83 25.56 29.34
N ALA A 219 -3.37 25.23 30.52
CA ALA A 219 -4.05 23.97 30.77
C ALA A 219 -5.53 23.96 30.35
N SER A 220 -6.12 25.14 30.09
CA SER A 220 -7.51 25.27 29.64
C SER A 220 -7.77 26.65 29.04
N MET A 221 -8.88 26.79 28.33
CA MET A 221 -9.32 28.06 27.76
C MET A 221 -9.66 29.10 28.84
N ASP A 222 -10.20 28.67 29.97
CA ASP A 222 -10.52 29.57 31.08
C ASP A 222 -9.26 30.16 31.72
N ALA A 223 -8.21 29.36 31.89
CA ALA A 223 -6.92 29.84 32.38
C ALA A 223 -6.28 30.85 31.41
N MET A 224 -6.38 30.60 30.11
CA MET A 224 -5.90 31.52 29.08
C MET A 224 -6.69 32.84 29.09
N LYS A 225 -8.02 32.77 29.13
CA LYS A 225 -8.90 33.96 29.17
C LYS A 225 -8.64 34.82 30.39
N ALA A 226 -8.47 34.21 31.56
CA ALA A 226 -8.15 34.93 32.79
C ALA A 226 -6.79 35.66 32.73
N ASP A 227 -5.83 35.13 31.98
CA ASP A 227 -4.47 35.68 31.85
C ASP A 227 -4.32 36.68 30.67
N HIS A 228 -5.41 37.12 30.04
CA HIS A 228 -5.35 38.10 28.92
C HIS A 228 -4.66 39.40 29.33
N SER A 229 -4.84 39.86 30.57
CA SER A 229 -4.24 41.10 31.09
C SER A 229 -2.75 40.99 31.42
N ASN A 230 -2.12 39.82 31.25
CA ASN A 230 -0.73 39.60 31.59
C ASN A 230 0.23 40.41 30.71
N PRO A 231 1.01 41.35 31.27
CA PRO A 231 1.92 42.19 30.49
C PRO A 231 3.16 41.43 29.97
N ALA A 232 3.43 40.22 30.48
CA ALA A 232 4.53 39.37 29.99
C ALA A 232 4.24 38.73 28.62
N ILE A 233 2.98 38.77 28.17
CA ILE A 233 2.55 38.26 26.87
C ILE A 233 2.18 39.45 26.00
N ALA A 234 3.02 39.75 25.01
CA ALA A 234 2.79 40.86 24.10
C ALA A 234 1.53 40.65 23.24
N VAL A 235 0.90 41.75 22.82
CA VAL A 235 -0.13 41.70 21.77
C VAL A 235 0.51 41.21 20.48
N GLY A 236 -0.12 40.25 19.81
CA GLY A 236 0.42 39.53 18.66
C GLY A 236 1.21 38.27 19.01
N ALA A 237 1.42 37.95 20.30
CA ALA A 237 2.09 36.73 20.70
C ALA A 237 1.16 35.50 20.58
N PHE A 238 1.74 34.38 20.14
CA PHE A 238 1.06 33.09 20.07
C PHE A 238 1.09 32.37 21.43
N VAL A 239 -0.02 31.73 21.79
CA VAL A 239 -0.13 30.86 22.97
C VAL A 239 -0.85 29.57 22.58
N MET A 240 -0.62 28.50 23.34
CA MET A 240 -1.22 27.19 23.08
C MET A 240 -1.98 26.68 24.30
N ILE A 241 -3.03 25.91 24.09
CA ILE A 241 -3.68 25.13 25.15
C ILE A 241 -3.26 23.67 25.00
N THR A 242 -2.75 23.08 26.07
CA THR A 242 -2.48 21.64 26.16
C THR A 242 -3.15 21.10 27.39
N THR A 243 -4.03 20.13 27.22
CA THR A 243 -4.70 19.46 28.33
C THR A 243 -4.00 18.13 28.62
N ASP A 244 -4.43 17.44 29.66
CA ASP A 244 -3.95 16.10 30.03
C ASP A 244 -4.65 14.97 29.25
N SER A 245 -5.64 15.30 28.40
CA SER A 245 -6.42 14.35 27.61
C SER A 245 -6.38 14.69 26.12
N ILE A 246 -6.01 13.71 25.31
CA ILE A 246 -6.04 13.82 23.85
C ILE A 246 -7.47 13.90 23.28
N GLU A 247 -8.47 13.50 24.07
CA GLU A 247 -9.88 13.52 23.69
C GLU A 247 -10.55 14.86 24.04
N ASP A 248 -9.84 15.75 24.75
CA ASP A 248 -10.36 17.07 25.08
C ASP A 248 -10.34 17.97 23.84
N PRO A 249 -11.48 18.56 23.43
CA PRO A 249 -11.57 19.44 22.28
C PRO A 249 -10.75 20.74 22.42
N GLU A 250 -10.29 21.11 23.62
CA GLU A 250 -9.42 22.27 23.83
C GLU A 250 -7.94 21.95 23.62
N ASN A 251 -7.57 20.66 23.62
CA ASN A 251 -6.19 20.22 23.52
C ASN A 251 -5.59 20.60 22.17
N ALA A 252 -4.33 21.03 22.18
CA ALA A 252 -3.56 21.39 21.00
C ALA A 252 -4.17 22.53 20.16
N THR A 253 -4.90 23.48 20.79
CA THR A 253 -5.41 24.67 20.11
C THR A 253 -4.43 25.85 20.18
N LEU A 254 -4.27 26.57 19.06
CA LEU A 254 -3.38 27.72 18.93
C LEU A 254 -4.17 29.04 18.89
N TRP A 255 -3.72 30.01 19.67
CA TRP A 255 -4.37 31.31 19.84
C TRP A 255 -3.36 32.45 19.74
N VAL A 256 -3.83 33.64 19.35
CA VAL A 256 -3.03 34.88 19.37
C VAL A 256 -3.68 35.92 20.28
N LYS A 257 -2.85 36.63 21.05
CA LYS A 257 -3.32 37.72 21.90
C LYS A 257 -3.63 38.97 21.09
N SER A 258 -4.87 39.43 21.09
CA SER A 258 -5.27 40.74 20.55
C SER A 258 -5.34 41.78 21.67
N GLN A 259 -5.56 43.05 21.31
CA GLN A 259 -5.63 44.14 22.31
C GLN A 259 -6.77 43.95 23.32
N THR A 260 -7.88 43.36 22.91
CA THR A 260 -9.11 43.24 23.70
C THR A 260 -9.57 41.80 23.95
N GLU A 261 -9.11 40.85 23.14
CA GLU A 261 -9.56 39.45 23.21
C GLU A 261 -8.48 38.46 22.77
N TRP A 262 -8.78 37.17 22.88
CA TRP A 262 -7.99 36.09 22.31
C TRP A 262 -8.59 35.68 20.97
N THR A 263 -7.75 35.57 19.93
CA THR A 263 -8.19 35.16 18.59
C THR A 263 -7.74 33.73 18.33
N TYR A 264 -8.70 32.87 17.99
CA TYR A 264 -8.44 31.47 17.60
C TYR A 264 -7.77 31.40 16.23
N ILE A 265 -6.73 30.58 16.11
CA ILE A 265 -5.99 30.41 14.85
C ILE A 265 -6.30 29.04 14.24
N THR A 266 -6.04 27.96 14.99
CA THR A 266 -6.22 26.60 14.47
C THR A 266 -6.24 25.55 15.59
N ASP A 267 -6.72 24.37 15.24
CA ASP A 267 -6.77 23.18 16.08
C ASP A 267 -5.81 22.14 15.49
N MET A 268 -4.85 21.70 16.33
CA MET A 268 -3.84 20.70 15.97
C MET A 268 -4.10 19.33 16.60
N SER A 269 -5.24 19.13 17.29
CA SER A 269 -5.62 17.86 17.94
C SER A 269 -5.74 16.68 16.96
N GLY A 270 -5.96 16.96 15.67
CA GLY A 270 -6.00 15.98 14.59
C GLY A 270 -4.65 15.58 14.00
N ALA A 271 -3.55 16.26 14.36
CA ALA A 271 -2.21 15.84 13.94
C ALA A 271 -1.79 14.62 14.79
N THR A 272 -1.75 13.44 14.18
CA THR A 272 -1.30 12.20 14.85
C THR A 272 0.04 12.46 15.53
N GLY A 273 0.07 12.45 16.87
CA GLY A 273 1.29 12.68 17.63
C GLY A 273 2.38 11.69 17.22
N LEU A 274 3.64 12.14 17.21
CA LEU A 274 4.78 11.24 17.08
C LEU A 274 4.74 10.24 18.24
N GLN A 275 4.30 9.01 17.95
CA GLN A 275 4.30 7.92 18.92
C GLN A 275 5.73 7.68 19.39
N GLY A 276 5.98 7.76 20.70
CA GLY A 276 7.30 7.45 21.26
C GLY A 276 7.74 6.04 20.86
N PRO A 277 9.07 5.77 20.75
CA PRO A 277 9.55 4.44 20.40
C PRO A 277 8.97 3.40 21.36
N GLN A 278 8.35 2.37 20.80
CA GLN A 278 7.76 1.26 21.55
C GLN A 278 8.84 0.64 22.46
N GLY A 279 8.53 0.49 23.75
CA GLY A 279 9.42 -0.20 24.69
C GLY A 279 9.72 -1.64 24.22
N PRO A 280 10.88 -2.21 24.58
CA PRO A 280 11.26 -3.55 24.14
C PRO A 280 10.17 -4.56 24.52
N GLN A 281 9.70 -5.31 23.53
CA GLN A 281 8.60 -6.27 23.68
C GLN A 281 9.00 -7.38 24.66
N GLY A 282 8.13 -7.65 25.64
CA GLY A 282 8.30 -8.77 26.56
C GLY A 282 8.28 -10.11 25.82
N ILE A 283 8.99 -11.10 26.39
CA ILE A 283 9.09 -12.46 25.84
C ILE A 283 7.70 -13.06 25.54
N GLN A 284 7.56 -13.58 24.33
CA GLN A 284 6.32 -14.14 23.79
C GLN A 284 5.97 -15.48 24.48
N GLY A 285 4.73 -15.64 24.93
CA GLY A 285 4.20 -16.93 25.38
C GLY A 285 3.95 -17.90 24.22
N PRO A 286 3.77 -19.21 24.47
CA PRO A 286 3.60 -20.21 23.41
C PRO A 286 2.41 -19.88 22.51
N GLU A 287 2.62 -20.04 21.21
CA GLU A 287 1.68 -19.75 20.13
C GLU A 287 0.41 -20.61 20.25
N GLY A 288 -0.77 -19.97 20.18
CA GLY A 288 -2.07 -20.64 20.13
C GLY A 288 -2.41 -21.09 18.71
N ASP A 289 -3.34 -22.04 18.60
CA ASP A 289 -3.74 -22.64 17.33
C ASP A 289 -4.14 -21.60 16.26
N ARG A 290 -3.57 -21.79 15.07
CA ARG A 290 -3.71 -20.92 13.90
C ARG A 290 -5.17 -20.82 13.46
N GLY A 291 -5.72 -19.60 13.51
CA GLY A 291 -7.03 -19.30 12.94
C GLY A 291 -7.07 -19.47 11.41
N GLU A 292 -8.27 -19.69 10.88
CA GLU A 292 -8.53 -19.80 9.44
C GLU A 292 -7.98 -18.58 8.68
N THR A 293 -7.39 -18.83 7.51
CA THR A 293 -6.80 -17.77 6.68
C THR A 293 -7.92 -16.91 6.10
N GLY A 294 -7.89 -15.62 6.43
CA GLY A 294 -8.86 -14.65 5.90
C GLY A 294 -8.83 -14.55 4.37
N PRO A 295 -9.91 -14.05 3.74
CA PRO A 295 -9.97 -13.90 2.29
C PRO A 295 -8.83 -13.01 1.77
N ARG A 296 -8.34 -13.34 0.58
CA ARG A 296 -7.28 -12.63 -0.13
C ARG A 296 -7.64 -11.14 -0.24
N GLY A 297 -6.72 -10.27 0.19
CA GLY A 297 -6.85 -8.82 -0.01
C GLY A 297 -6.90 -8.48 -1.51
N GLU A 298 -7.73 -7.50 -1.87
CA GLU A 298 -7.83 -7.00 -3.24
C GLU A 298 -6.47 -6.47 -3.71
N GLN A 299 -6.22 -6.59 -5.02
CA GLN A 299 -5.01 -6.08 -5.67
C GLN A 299 -4.85 -4.59 -5.38
N GLY A 300 -3.67 -4.19 -4.89
CA GLY A 300 -3.34 -2.78 -4.67
C GLY A 300 -3.50 -1.96 -5.94
N ALA A 301 -4.12 -0.78 -5.82
CA ALA A 301 -4.32 0.13 -6.94
C ALA A 301 -2.97 0.51 -7.59
N PRO A 302 -2.96 0.81 -8.91
CA PRO A 302 -1.78 1.36 -9.59
C PRO A 302 -1.22 2.57 -8.84
N GLY A 303 0.11 2.67 -8.77
CA GLY A 303 0.78 3.85 -8.22
C GLY A 303 0.36 5.12 -8.97
N LEU A 304 0.13 6.21 -8.23
CA LEU A 304 -0.23 7.49 -8.81
C LEU A 304 0.93 8.02 -9.68
N ALA A 305 0.59 8.64 -10.82
CA ALA A 305 1.57 9.31 -11.65
C ALA A 305 2.16 10.51 -10.90
N ALA A 306 3.47 10.73 -11.02
CA ALA A 306 4.12 11.89 -10.42
C ALA A 306 3.57 13.20 -11.01
N THR A 307 3.25 14.16 -10.16
CA THR A 307 2.75 15.48 -10.54
C THR A 307 3.84 16.55 -10.39
N VAL A 308 3.77 17.59 -11.22
CA VAL A 308 4.67 18.75 -11.15
C VAL A 308 3.82 20.02 -11.13
N HIS A 309 4.04 20.87 -10.12
CA HIS A 309 3.36 22.13 -9.92
C HIS A 309 4.36 23.29 -9.84
N VAL A 310 3.94 24.47 -10.28
CA VAL A 310 4.66 25.72 -10.02
C VAL A 310 4.21 26.26 -8.67
N GLY A 311 5.15 26.42 -7.75
CA GLY A 311 4.95 27.02 -6.43
C GLY A 311 5.07 28.53 -6.47
N THR A 312 5.90 29.09 -5.59
CA THR A 312 6.14 30.54 -5.55
C THR A 312 7.03 31.01 -6.71
N VAL A 313 6.75 32.20 -7.23
CA VAL A 313 7.63 32.92 -8.15
C VAL A 313 8.03 34.22 -7.47
N THR A 314 9.32 34.39 -7.21
CA THR A 314 9.89 35.56 -6.54
C THR A 314 10.75 36.36 -7.50
N THR A 315 10.62 37.68 -7.47
CA THR A 315 11.51 38.56 -8.24
C THR A 315 12.73 38.90 -7.39
N LEU A 316 13.91 38.52 -7.88
CA LEU A 316 15.21 38.77 -7.28
C LEU A 316 15.77 40.14 -7.70
N ALA A 317 16.81 40.62 -7.02
CA ALA A 317 17.43 41.90 -7.37
C ALA A 317 18.15 41.82 -8.74
N PRO A 318 18.35 42.94 -9.45
CA PRO A 318 19.08 42.95 -10.71
C PRO A 318 20.50 42.38 -10.57
N GLY A 319 20.85 41.42 -11.43
CA GLY A 319 22.17 40.77 -11.45
C GLY A 319 22.31 39.52 -10.58
N GLU A 320 21.28 39.15 -9.80
CA GLU A 320 21.27 37.88 -9.08
C GLU A 320 21.05 36.69 -10.04
N SER A 321 21.56 35.51 -9.70
CA SER A 321 21.38 34.31 -10.53
C SER A 321 19.97 33.76 -10.36
N ALA A 322 19.31 33.40 -11.47
CA ALA A 322 18.03 32.71 -11.40
C ALA A 322 18.21 31.33 -10.75
N THR A 323 17.29 30.96 -9.86
CA THR A 323 17.31 29.65 -9.20
C THR A 323 15.93 29.01 -9.25
N VAL A 324 15.92 27.68 -9.25
CA VAL A 324 14.72 26.89 -9.02
C VAL A 324 15.02 25.88 -7.91
N SER A 325 14.07 25.71 -6.99
CA SER A 325 14.15 24.74 -5.90
C SER A 325 12.88 23.89 -5.87
N ASN A 326 13.02 22.57 -5.75
CA ASN A 326 11.87 21.71 -5.48
C ASN A 326 11.56 21.76 -3.98
N THR A 327 10.39 22.29 -3.64
CA THR A 327 9.85 22.37 -2.27
C THR A 327 8.86 21.23 -1.97
N GLY A 328 8.51 20.44 -2.98
CA GLY A 328 7.64 19.26 -2.88
C GLY A 328 8.45 17.96 -2.75
N THR A 329 7.84 16.84 -3.17
CA THR A 329 8.47 15.52 -3.15
C THR A 329 8.84 15.05 -4.56
N ALA A 330 9.49 13.89 -4.68
CA ALA A 330 9.77 13.28 -6.00
C ALA A 330 8.50 12.81 -6.74
N GLN A 331 7.39 12.58 -6.02
CA GLN A 331 6.11 12.13 -6.59
C GLN A 331 5.08 13.27 -6.70
N ASP A 332 5.35 14.42 -6.09
CA ASP A 332 4.55 15.64 -6.20
C ASP A 332 5.48 16.85 -6.08
N ALA A 333 6.15 17.18 -7.18
CA ALA A 333 7.19 18.20 -7.20
C ALA A 333 6.56 19.60 -7.23
N VAL A 334 7.01 20.49 -6.36
CA VAL A 334 6.57 21.89 -6.32
C VAL A 334 7.77 22.80 -6.56
N LEU A 335 7.90 23.28 -7.79
CA LEU A 335 9.04 24.09 -8.23
C LEU A 335 8.82 25.55 -7.85
N ALA A 336 9.65 26.07 -6.95
CA ALA A 336 9.70 27.48 -6.60
C ALA A 336 10.78 28.18 -7.44
N PHE A 337 10.42 29.28 -8.08
CA PHE A 337 11.30 30.06 -8.96
C PHE A 337 11.72 31.36 -8.29
N ALA A 338 13.00 31.70 -8.43
CA ALA A 338 13.53 33.01 -8.08
C ALA A 338 14.17 33.60 -9.35
N ILE A 339 13.57 34.65 -9.88
CA ILE A 339 13.89 35.21 -11.20
C ILE A 339 14.38 36.65 -11.01
N PRO A 340 15.62 37.00 -11.42
CA PRO A 340 16.15 38.35 -11.28
C PRO A 340 15.38 39.38 -12.11
N GLN A 341 15.18 40.54 -11.51
CA GLN A 341 14.66 41.71 -12.20
C GLN A 341 15.60 42.10 -13.35
N GLY A 342 15.02 42.44 -14.50
CA GLY A 342 15.79 42.95 -15.64
C GLY A 342 16.57 44.23 -15.27
N ALA A 343 17.68 44.48 -15.97
CA ALA A 343 18.42 45.72 -15.79
C ALA A 343 17.51 46.94 -16.03
N LYS A 344 17.64 47.97 -15.19
CA LYS A 344 17.00 49.26 -15.43
C LYS A 344 17.47 49.78 -16.78
N GLY A 345 16.55 50.26 -17.61
CA GLY A 345 16.92 50.89 -18.87
C GLY A 345 17.84 52.09 -18.64
N ASP A 346 18.76 52.33 -19.58
CA ASP A 346 19.55 53.56 -19.61
C ASP A 346 18.62 54.78 -19.53
N GLN A 347 19.04 55.81 -18.79
CA GLN A 347 18.33 57.08 -18.73
C GLN A 347 18.29 57.65 -20.15
N GLY A 348 17.09 58.00 -20.64
CA GLY A 348 16.98 58.69 -21.92
C GLY A 348 17.79 59.97 -21.93
N ASP A 349 18.33 60.34 -23.10
CA ASP A 349 19.02 61.62 -23.27
C ASP A 349 18.13 62.76 -22.75
N PRO A 350 18.69 63.80 -22.10
CA PRO A 350 17.93 64.98 -21.70
C PRO A 350 17.11 65.49 -22.88
N GLY A 351 15.81 65.77 -22.66
CA GLY A 351 14.97 66.37 -23.69
C GLY A 351 15.67 67.62 -24.23
N LYS A 352 15.82 67.72 -25.55
CA LYS A 352 16.41 68.90 -26.19
C LYS A 352 15.63 70.12 -25.69
N ASP A 353 16.35 71.15 -25.24
CA ASP A 353 15.75 72.40 -24.77
C ASP A 353 14.68 72.84 -25.78
N GLY A 354 13.46 73.07 -25.30
CA GLY A 354 12.35 73.47 -26.16
C GLY A 354 12.75 74.75 -26.92
N ILE A 355 12.67 74.70 -28.25
CA ILE A 355 12.86 75.88 -29.10
C ILE A 355 11.81 76.91 -28.70
N GLN A 356 12.21 77.95 -27.97
CA GLN A 356 11.38 79.13 -27.80
C GLN A 356 11.42 79.91 -29.11
N LEU A 357 10.37 79.76 -29.93
CA LEU A 357 10.09 80.65 -31.04
C LEU A 357 9.87 82.07 -30.49
N HIS A 358 10.91 82.90 -30.55
CA HIS A 358 10.77 84.35 -30.44
C HIS A 358 10.20 84.86 -31.76
N ILE A 359 8.89 85.11 -31.80
CA ILE A 359 8.30 85.95 -32.85
C ILE A 359 8.52 87.40 -32.41
N SER A 360 9.58 88.04 -32.92
CA SER A 360 9.85 89.46 -32.66
C SER A 360 9.05 90.35 -33.60
N ASP A 361 8.39 91.36 -33.04
CA ASP A 361 7.33 92.18 -33.67
C ASP A 361 7.82 93.24 -34.70
N THR A 362 9.10 93.26 -35.10
CA THR A 362 9.58 94.21 -36.13
C THR A 362 10.64 93.66 -37.09
N LEU A 363 10.56 94.07 -38.36
CA LEU A 363 11.46 93.66 -39.45
C LEU A 363 12.91 94.18 -39.25
N GLU A 364 13.09 95.28 -38.53
CA GLU A 364 14.41 95.90 -38.31
C GLU A 364 15.29 95.10 -37.33
N GLU A 365 14.69 94.48 -36.31
CA GLU A 365 15.40 93.63 -35.34
C GLU A 365 15.79 92.27 -35.94
N GLY A 366 14.93 91.70 -36.79
CA GLY A 366 15.24 90.45 -37.52
C GLY A 366 16.40 90.59 -38.52
N ILE A 367 16.58 91.78 -39.10
CA ILE A 367 17.70 92.08 -40.02
C ILE A 367 19.01 92.32 -39.24
N ALA A 368 18.94 92.82 -38.00
CA ALA A 368 20.13 92.99 -37.16
C ALA A 368 20.67 91.63 -36.66
N TRP A 369 19.77 90.74 -36.22
CA TRP A 369 20.14 89.41 -35.74
C TRP A 369 20.71 88.50 -36.85
N SER A 370 20.13 88.52 -38.06
CA SER A 370 20.61 87.70 -39.20
C SER A 370 22.01 88.10 -39.71
N LYS A 371 22.48 89.31 -39.38
CA LYS A 371 23.87 89.73 -39.66
C LYS A 371 24.87 89.23 -38.63
N GLU A 372 24.44 89.00 -37.38
CA GLU A 372 25.30 88.49 -36.31
C GLU A 372 25.34 86.95 -36.26
N HIS A 373 24.31 86.27 -36.77
CA HIS A 373 24.18 84.81 -36.75
C HIS A 373 23.82 84.26 -38.15
N PRO A 374 24.73 84.37 -39.14
CA PRO A 374 24.43 84.03 -40.54
C PRO A 374 24.19 82.53 -40.76
N ASP A 375 24.90 81.66 -40.03
CA ASP A 375 24.78 80.21 -40.21
C ASP A 375 23.46 79.67 -39.62
N ASP A 376 23.01 80.24 -38.50
CA ASP A 376 21.72 79.91 -37.87
C ASP A 376 20.53 80.42 -38.71
N PHE A 377 20.69 81.58 -39.35
CA PHE A 377 19.66 82.14 -40.23
C PHE A 377 19.46 81.30 -41.51
N VAL A 378 20.52 80.69 -42.04
CA VAL A 378 20.43 79.76 -43.19
C VAL A 378 19.73 78.46 -42.78
N ALA A 379 20.02 77.93 -41.59
CA ALA A 379 19.35 76.73 -41.08
C ALA A 379 17.84 76.95 -40.88
N VAL A 380 17.43 78.11 -40.39
CA VAL A 380 16.01 78.47 -40.21
C VAL A 380 15.29 78.64 -41.56
N LEU A 381 15.95 79.18 -42.58
CA LEU A 381 15.35 79.31 -43.91
C LEU A 381 15.25 77.96 -44.65
N GLU A 382 16.20 77.05 -44.45
CA GLU A 382 16.14 75.70 -45.01
C GLU A 382 15.03 74.86 -44.36
N GLU A 383 14.75 75.06 -43.06
CA GLU A 383 13.68 74.38 -42.33
C GLU A 383 12.28 74.94 -42.65
N VAL A 384 12.16 76.22 -43.00
CA VAL A 384 10.87 76.84 -43.43
C VAL A 384 10.58 76.57 -44.92
N ALA A 385 11.59 76.24 -45.72
CA ALA A 385 11.45 75.93 -47.15
C ALA A 385 11.18 74.44 -47.46
N SER A 386 11.37 73.55 -46.49
CA SER A 386 10.95 72.13 -46.56
C SER A 386 9.56 71.93 -45.98
#